data_AF-A0A2A9CZP6-F1
#
_entry.id   AF-A0A2A9CZP6-F1
#
_cell.length_a   1.000
_cell.length_b   1.000
_cell.length_c   1.000
_cell.angle_alpha   90.00
_cell.angle_beta   90.00
_cell.angle_gamma   90.00
#
_symmetry.space_group_name_H-M   'P 1'
#
loop_
_entity.id
_entity.type
_entity.pdbx_description
1 polymer ?
#
loop_
_entity_poly.entity_id
_entity_poly.type
_entity_poly.pdbx_seq_one_letter_code
_entity_poly.pdbx_strand_id
1 'polypeptide(L)'
;MSTRSREQDLLDFARAGVTIDEIARRLDYPDPDQARVALAVLLREATPELRTDDVAVLLEWERLDRLHVAVWPKAMKGDVAAVEQALRIGDRRRQIKADLARAPQAQERRGVATGPWGGAR
;
A
#
# COMPACT_ATOMS: atom_id res chain seq x y z
N MET A 1 -15.57 17.33 -20.14
CA MET A 1 -14.28 16.65 -19.95
C MET A 1 -14.10 16.52 -18.45
N SER A 2 -14.08 15.31 -17.90
CA SER A 2 -13.88 15.16 -16.46
C SER A 2 -12.41 15.44 -16.14
N THR A 3 -12.12 16.55 -15.45
CA THR A 3 -10.77 16.84 -14.97
C THR A 3 -10.42 15.80 -13.93
N ARG A 4 -9.48 14.91 -14.25
CA ARG A 4 -8.97 13.90 -13.31
C ARG A 4 -8.14 14.61 -12.23
N SER A 5 -8.33 14.23 -10.97
CA SER A 5 -7.55 14.82 -9.86
C SER A 5 -6.10 14.31 -9.91
N ARG A 6 -5.15 15.17 -9.52
CA ARG A 6 -3.73 14.79 -9.36
C ARG A 6 -3.54 13.56 -8.47
N GLU A 7 -4.37 13.41 -7.44
CA GLU A 7 -4.36 12.25 -6.53
C GLU A 7 -4.78 10.94 -7.22
N GLN A 8 -5.72 11.03 -8.17
CA GLN A 8 -6.14 9.86 -8.95
C GLN A 8 -5.03 9.43 -9.91
N ASP A 9 -4.35 10.39 -10.56
CA ASP A 9 -3.19 10.08 -11.40
C ASP A 9 -2.01 9.52 -10.60
N LEU A 10 -1.79 10.04 -9.38
CA LEU A 10 -0.79 9.50 -8.45
C LEU A 10 -1.04 8.01 -8.17
N LEU A 11 -2.27 7.66 -7.79
CA LEU A 11 -2.65 6.27 -7.53
C LEU A 11 -2.54 5.40 -8.77
N ASP A 12 -2.99 5.88 -9.92
CA ASP A 12 -2.96 5.11 -11.17
C ASP A 12 -1.53 4.80 -11.61
N PHE A 13 -0.64 5.80 -11.60
CA PHE A 13 0.78 5.58 -11.92
C PHE A 13 1.46 4.63 -10.93
N ALA A 14 1.22 4.81 -9.63
CA ALA A 14 1.79 3.94 -8.61
C ALA A 14 1.34 2.48 -8.80
N ARG A 15 0.03 2.26 -9.01
CA ARG A 15 -0.55 0.93 -9.28
C ARG A 15 0.02 0.32 -10.56
N ALA A 16 0.32 1.14 -11.58
CA ALA A 16 0.96 0.70 -12.82
C ALA A 16 2.45 0.37 -12.70
N GLY A 17 3.09 0.60 -11.53
CA GLY A 17 4.49 0.28 -11.32
C GLY A 17 5.47 1.42 -11.63
N VAL A 18 4.98 2.62 -11.90
CA VAL A 18 5.82 3.79 -12.12
C VAL A 18 6.54 4.14 -10.81
N THR A 19 7.84 4.48 -10.89
CA THR A 19 8.64 4.83 -9.71
C THR A 19 8.17 6.14 -9.10
N ILE A 20 8.33 6.30 -7.78
CA ILE A 20 7.90 7.51 -7.08
C ILE A 20 8.63 8.76 -7.62
N ASP A 21 9.92 8.63 -7.98
CA ASP A 21 10.68 9.72 -8.58
C ASP A 21 10.09 10.17 -9.92
N GLU A 22 9.68 9.21 -10.76
CA GLU A 22 9.06 9.51 -12.05
C GLU A 22 7.68 10.14 -11.87
N ILE A 23 6.89 9.63 -10.93
CA ILE A 23 5.59 10.17 -10.57
C ILE A 23 5.73 11.63 -10.08
N ALA A 24 6.69 11.88 -9.19
CA ALA A 24 6.93 13.21 -8.63
C ALA A 24 7.22 14.23 -9.74
N ARG A 25 8.08 13.87 -10.70
CA ARG A 25 8.37 14.71 -11.87
C ARG A 25 7.16 14.91 -12.78
N ARG A 26 6.36 13.88 -13.04
CA ARG A 26 5.20 13.96 -13.94
C ARG A 26 4.04 14.76 -13.36
N LEU A 27 3.86 14.70 -12.05
CA LEU A 27 2.74 15.34 -11.34
C LEU A 27 3.12 16.64 -10.63
N ASP A 28 4.34 17.14 -10.90
CA ASP A 28 4.86 18.39 -10.35
C ASP A 28 4.82 18.42 -8.80
N TYR A 29 5.29 17.33 -8.19
CA TYR A 29 5.58 17.32 -6.76
C TYR A 29 6.93 18.00 -6.51
N PRO A 30 7.08 18.76 -5.41
CA PRO A 30 8.33 19.44 -5.07
C PRO A 30 9.53 18.49 -4.97
N ASP A 31 9.29 17.29 -4.45
CA ASP A 31 10.28 16.23 -4.30
C ASP A 31 9.60 14.84 -4.22
N PRO A 32 10.38 13.74 -4.37
CA PRO A 32 9.86 12.38 -4.29
C PRO A 32 9.25 12.00 -2.92
N ASP A 33 9.69 12.62 -1.82
CA ASP A 33 9.18 12.32 -0.49
C ASP A 33 7.77 12.89 -0.29
N GLN A 34 7.46 14.07 -0.84
CA GLN A 34 6.11 14.60 -0.87
C GLN A 34 5.15 13.71 -1.67
N ALA A 35 5.60 13.19 -2.81
CA ALA A 35 4.82 12.24 -3.59
C ALA A 35 4.59 10.92 -2.81
N ARG A 36 5.62 10.44 -2.09
CA ARG A 36 5.52 9.25 -1.22
C ARG A 36 4.53 9.44 -0.07
N VAL A 37 4.57 10.58 0.61
CA VAL A 37 3.65 10.91 1.72
C VAL A 37 2.23 11.01 1.22
N ALA A 38 1.99 11.72 0.11
CA ALA A 38 0.67 11.80 -0.51
C ALA A 38 0.15 10.40 -0.88
N LEU A 39 1.00 9.57 -1.49
CA LEU A 39 0.65 8.19 -1.85
C LEU A 39 0.34 7.34 -0.61
N ALA A 40 1.10 7.48 0.47
CA ALA A 40 0.87 6.77 1.72
C ALA A 40 -0.52 7.05 2.31
N VAL A 41 -0.94 8.32 2.30
CA VAL A 41 -2.27 8.74 2.78
C VAL A 41 -3.36 8.07 1.94
N LEU A 42 -3.27 8.21 0.61
CA LEU A 42 -4.26 7.65 -0.32
C LEU A 42 -4.36 6.12 -0.22
N LEU A 43 -3.22 5.44 -0.11
CA LEU A 43 -3.18 3.97 0.03
C LEU A 43 -3.76 3.52 1.37
N ARG A 44 -3.44 4.21 2.48
CA ARG A 44 -3.98 3.87 3.79
C ARG A 44 -5.49 4.05 3.87
N GLU A 45 -6.02 5.07 3.20
CA GLU A 45 -7.46 5.27 3.05
C GLU A 45 -8.11 4.17 2.19
N ALA A 46 -7.42 3.71 1.15
CA ALA A 46 -7.91 2.64 0.27
C ALA A 46 -7.87 1.25 0.93
N THR A 47 -6.92 1.00 1.84
CA THR A 47 -6.69 -0.33 2.45
C THR A 47 -6.68 -0.29 3.98
N PRO A 48 -7.78 0.09 4.65
CA PRO A 48 -7.84 0.25 6.11
C PRO A 48 -7.55 -1.05 6.88
N GLU A 49 -7.70 -2.22 6.26
CA GLU A 49 -7.52 -3.53 6.88
C GLU A 49 -6.05 -3.90 7.18
N LEU A 50 -5.07 -3.29 6.51
CA LEU A 50 -3.66 -3.71 6.62
C LEU A 50 -2.91 -3.12 7.83
N ARG A 51 -3.48 -2.15 8.56
CA ARG A 51 -2.91 -1.54 9.78
C ARG A 51 -1.37 -1.33 9.74
N THR A 52 -0.85 -0.86 8.61
CA THR A 52 0.57 -0.57 8.38
C THR A 52 0.70 0.75 7.63
N ASP A 53 1.81 1.46 7.86
CA ASP A 53 2.17 2.68 7.12
C ASP A 53 3.24 2.40 6.04
N ASP A 54 3.62 1.13 5.85
CA ASP A 54 4.58 0.75 4.82
C ASP A 54 3.94 0.87 3.42
N VAL A 55 4.27 1.95 2.72
CA VAL A 55 3.80 2.28 1.37
C VAL A 55 4.04 1.13 0.39
N ALA A 56 5.16 0.41 0.49
CA ALA A 56 5.46 -0.68 -0.43
C ALA A 56 4.49 -1.85 -0.22
N VAL A 57 4.18 -2.18 1.05
CA VAL A 57 3.21 -3.22 1.39
C VAL A 57 1.80 -2.84 0.94
N LEU A 58 1.37 -1.60 1.22
CA LEU A 58 0.05 -1.11 0.82
C LEU A 58 -0.11 -1.09 -0.71
N LEU A 59 0.93 -0.68 -1.43
CA LEU A 59 0.91 -0.62 -2.89
C LEU A 59 0.87 -2.03 -3.51
N GLU A 60 1.62 -2.97 -2.96
CA GLU A 60 1.60 -4.36 -3.41
C GLU A 60 0.23 -4.99 -3.17
N TRP A 61 -0.41 -4.72 -2.04
CA TRP A 61 -1.77 -5.16 -1.77
C TRP A 61 -2.77 -4.67 -2.82
N GLU A 62 -2.75 -3.37 -3.12
CA GLU A 62 -3.60 -2.77 -4.15
C GLU A 62 -3.40 -3.40 -5.54
N ARG A 63 -2.15 -3.72 -5.90
CA ARG A 63 -1.85 -4.41 -7.16
C ARG A 63 -2.41 -5.83 -7.18
N LEU A 64 -2.23 -6.58 -6.09
CA LEU A 64 -2.77 -7.92 -5.94
C LEU A 64 -4.30 -7.92 -5.98
N ASP A 65 -4.96 -6.94 -5.36
CA ASP A 65 -6.42 -6.80 -5.38
C ASP A 65 -6.93 -6.54 -6.79
N ARG A 66 -6.27 -5.65 -7.54
CA ARG A 66 -6.61 -5.38 -8.94
C ARG A 66 -6.39 -6.61 -9.84
N LEU A 67 -5.29 -7.32 -9.65
CA LEU A 67 -5.04 -8.57 -10.37
C LEU A 67 -6.11 -9.61 -10.06
N HIS A 68 -6.51 -9.73 -8.78
CA HIS A 68 -7.56 -10.64 -8.36
C HIS A 68 -8.89 -10.31 -9.04
N VAL A 69 -9.30 -9.03 -9.02
CA VAL A 69 -10.50 -8.54 -9.71
C VAL A 69 -10.45 -8.84 -11.21
N ALA A 70 -9.28 -8.68 -11.86
CA ALA A 70 -9.14 -8.93 -13.29
C ALA A 70 -9.30 -10.41 -13.66
N VAL A 71 -8.79 -11.33 -12.83
CA VAL A 71 -8.85 -12.78 -13.12
C VAL A 71 -10.15 -13.43 -12.65
N TRP A 72 -10.82 -12.85 -11.65
CA TRP A 72 -12.00 -13.44 -11.01
C TRP A 72 -13.13 -13.84 -11.98
N PRO A 73 -13.55 -13.00 -12.95
CA PRO A 73 -14.62 -13.37 -13.88
C PRO A 73 -14.30 -14.59 -14.75
N LYS A 74 -13.02 -14.83 -15.06
CA LYS A 74 -12.59 -16.02 -15.82
C LYS A 74 -12.59 -17.26 -14.93
N ALA A 75 -12.07 -17.13 -13.70
CA ALA A 75 -12.08 -18.21 -12.71
C ALA A 75 -13.51 -18.70 -12.44
N MET A 76 -14.46 -17.78 -12.24
CA MET A 76 -15.87 -18.10 -12.01
C MET A 76 -16.57 -18.77 -13.21
N LYS A 77 -16.01 -18.68 -14.41
CA LYS A 77 -16.48 -19.38 -15.62
C LYS A 77 -15.86 -20.76 -15.81
N GLY A 78 -15.04 -21.22 -14.87
CA GLY A 78 -14.43 -22.55 -14.89
C GLY A 78 -13.10 -22.62 -15.64
N ASP A 79 -12.48 -21.49 -15.98
CA ASP A 79 -11.11 -21.48 -16.51
C ASP A 79 -10.14 -21.92 -15.39
N VAL A 80 -9.64 -23.15 -15.49
CA VAL A 80 -8.79 -23.78 -14.47
C VAL A 80 -7.50 -22.99 -14.23
N ALA A 81 -6.91 -22.43 -15.28
CA ALA A 81 -5.71 -21.61 -15.13
C ALA A 81 -6.03 -20.31 -14.36
N ALA A 82 -7.15 -19.66 -14.66
CA ALA A 82 -7.58 -18.47 -13.92
C ALA A 82 -7.93 -18.78 -12.45
N VAL A 83 -8.54 -19.94 -12.16
CA VAL A 83 -8.78 -20.41 -10.78
C VAL A 83 -7.47 -20.52 -10.03
N GLU A 84 -6.47 -21.17 -10.63
CA GLU A 84 -5.16 -21.32 -10.02
C GLU A 84 -4.48 -19.96 -9.74
N GLN A 85 -4.55 -19.01 -10.67
CA GLN A 85 -4.03 -17.66 -10.46
C GLN A 85 -4.77 -16.90 -9.36
N ALA A 86 -6.11 -17.00 -9.30
CA ALA A 86 -6.90 -16.36 -8.25
C ALA A 86 -6.52 -16.89 -6.86
N LEU A 87 -6.36 -18.21 -6.72
CA LEU A 87 -5.90 -18.83 -5.48
C LEU A 87 -4.49 -18.36 -5.09
N ARG A 88 -3.52 -18.35 -6.02
CA ARG A 88 -2.16 -17.85 -5.75
C ARG A 88 -2.13 -16.39 -5.28
N ILE A 89 -2.94 -15.53 -5.90
CA ILE A 89 -3.07 -14.12 -5.48
C ILE A 89 -3.67 -14.06 -4.07
N GLY A 90 -4.73 -14.83 -3.80
CA GLY A 90 -5.33 -14.94 -2.47
C GLY A 90 -4.33 -15.42 -1.40
N ASP A 91 -3.48 -16.38 -1.73
CA ASP A 91 -2.42 -16.89 -0.86
C ASP A 91 -1.39 -15.81 -0.53
N ARG A 92 -0.95 -15.04 -1.53
CA ARG A 92 -0.02 -13.93 -1.32
C ARG A 92 -0.62 -12.84 -0.42
N ARG A 93 -1.90 -12.52 -0.58
CA ARG A 93 -2.62 -11.58 0.31
C ARG A 93 -2.71 -12.11 1.74
N ARG A 94 -3.00 -13.41 1.92
CA ARG A 94 -3.00 -14.02 3.27
C ARG A 94 -1.61 -13.96 3.89
N GLN A 95 -0.56 -14.20 3.10
CA GLN A 95 0.82 -14.12 3.54
C GLN A 95 1.19 -12.71 4.03
N ILE A 96 0.86 -11.66 3.25
CA ILE A 96 1.10 -10.26 3.66
C ILE A 96 0.45 -9.97 5.03
N LYS A 97 -0.82 -10.35 5.21
CA LYS A 97 -1.52 -10.16 6.49
C LYS A 97 -0.86 -10.93 7.63
N ALA A 98 -0.41 -12.15 7.37
CA ALA A 98 0.28 -12.97 8.36
C ALA A 98 1.67 -12.39 8.73
N ASP A 99 2.41 -11.85 7.76
CA ASP A 99 3.70 -11.19 7.98
C ASP A 99 3.54 -9.94 8.84
N LEU A 100 2.53 -9.12 8.56
CA LEU A 100 2.21 -7.95 9.37
C LEU A 100 1.78 -8.30 10.80
N ALA A 101 1.03 -9.38 10.98
CA ALA A 101 0.63 -9.85 12.31
C ALA A 101 1.81 -10.40 13.14
N ARG A 102 2.85 -10.92 12.47
CA ARG A 102 4.08 -11.42 13.11
C ARG A 102 5.13 -10.34 13.33
N ALA A 103 5.07 -9.24 12.59
CA ALA A 103 6.01 -8.14 12.76
C ALA A 103 5.86 -7.60 14.19
N PRO A 104 6.96 -7.52 14.98
CA PRO A 104 6.88 -6.90 16.30
C PRO A 104 6.35 -5.49 16.10
N GLN A 105 5.29 -5.14 16.84
CA GLN A 105 4.70 -3.81 16.77
C GLN A 105 5.82 -2.81 17.11
N ALA A 106 6.36 -2.14 16.08
CA ALA A 106 7.47 -1.20 16.21
C ALA A 106 7.10 0.02 17.11
N GLN A 107 5.86 0.07 17.59
CA GLN A 107 5.25 1.10 18.40
C GLN A 107 5.44 0.94 19.91
N GLU A 108 5.86 -0.21 20.47
CA GLU A 108 6.06 -0.30 21.93
C GLU A 108 7.36 0.43 22.38
N ARG A 109 8.26 0.76 21.45
CA ARG A 109 9.57 1.41 21.76
C ARG A 109 9.58 2.94 21.65
N ARG A 110 8.51 3.57 21.15
CA ARG A 110 8.36 5.04 21.22
C ARG A 110 7.69 5.51 22.52
N GLY A 111 7.31 4.58 23.40
CA GLY A 111 6.57 4.82 24.63
C GLY A 111 7.30 4.39 25.91
N VAL A 112 8.59 4.68 26.07
CA VAL A 112 9.21 4.77 27.42
C VAL A 112 10.21 5.93 27.42
N ALA A 113 9.69 7.16 27.39
CA ALA A 113 10.38 8.30 27.98
C ALA A 113 9.86 8.48 29.42
N THR A 114 10.12 7.49 30.27
CA THR A 114 9.96 7.61 31.73
C THR A 114 11.33 7.37 32.36
N GLY A 115 12.09 8.45 32.54
CA GLY A 115 13.38 8.47 33.24
C GLY A 115 13.58 9.83 33.93
N PRO A 116 14.10 9.87 35.17
CA PRO A 116 13.80 10.93 36.14
C PRO A 116 14.85 12.05 36.14
N TRP A 117 15.14 12.63 34.98
CA TRP A 117 16.06 13.78 34.89
C TRP A 117 15.36 14.98 34.28
N GLY A 118 14.45 15.55 35.07
CA GLY A 118 13.87 16.88 34.86
C GLY A 118 13.90 17.67 36.17
N GLY A 119 15.02 17.62 36.88
CA GLY A 119 15.23 18.32 38.15
C GLY A 119 16.56 19.07 38.17
N ALA A 120 16.46 20.36 38.52
CA ALA A 120 17.48 21.24 39.08
C ALA A 120 18.67 21.68 38.19
N ARG A 121 18.58 22.88 37.60
CA ARG A 121 19.07 24.16 38.17
C ARG A 121 18.74 25.33 37.26
#